data_AF-A0A9E6ATT4-F1
#
_entry.id   AF-A0A9E6ATT4-F1
#
_cell.length_a   1.000
_cell.length_b   1.000
_cell.length_c   1.000
_cell.angle_alpha   90.00
_cell.angle_beta   90.00
_cell.angle_gamma   90.00
#
_symmetry.space_group_name_H-M   'P 1'
#
loop_
_entity.id
_entity.type
_entity.pdbx_description
1 polymer ?
#
loop_
_entity_poly.entity_id
_entity_poly.type
_entity_poly.pdbx_seq_one_letter_code
_entity_poly.pdbx_strand_id
1 'polypeptide(L)'
;MSNSTVELTGKLSAKEQKLKDAYFTASQGQLIWQRFKKNKSALIGAWVLIILIFSGVFAPFLTPYDATISGRDKEYLNGAPQIPSFCDDNGCSIRPFIYSFERNRSIKTNFRWVTTISTDLDARRYIQFFTEGVEYTYLKFEINLPGKALDFTIP
;
A
#
# COMPACT_ATOMS: atom_id res chain seq x y z
N MET A 1 -7.94 -33.52 -46.80
CA MET A 1 -7.57 -33.61 -45.37
C MET A 1 -6.11 -33.99 -45.10
N SER A 2 -5.31 -34.44 -46.09
CA SER A 2 -3.93 -34.92 -45.85
C SER A 2 -2.84 -33.82 -45.85
N ASN A 3 -2.99 -32.71 -46.58
CA ASN A 3 -1.96 -31.66 -46.63
C ASN A 3 -1.87 -30.81 -45.36
N SER A 4 -2.99 -30.59 -44.68
CA SER A 4 -3.04 -29.79 -43.44
C SER A 4 -2.35 -30.49 -42.27
N THR A 5 -2.43 -31.81 -42.19
CA THR A 5 -1.74 -32.58 -41.14
C THR A 5 -0.24 -32.64 -41.35
N VAL A 6 0.23 -32.72 -42.61
CA VAL A 6 1.65 -32.68 -42.98
C VAL A 6 2.28 -31.31 -42.74
N GLU A 7 1.56 -30.22 -43.01
CA GLU A 7 2.02 -28.86 -42.66
C GLU A 7 2.09 -28.65 -41.14
N LEU A 8 1.13 -29.16 -40.38
CA LEU A 8 1.10 -29.03 -38.93
C LEU A 8 2.25 -29.81 -38.27
N THR A 9 2.51 -31.04 -38.70
CA THR A 9 3.64 -31.84 -38.18
C THR A 9 4.98 -31.21 -38.54
N GLY A 10 5.14 -30.67 -39.75
CA GLY A 10 6.33 -29.92 -40.14
C GLY A 10 6.56 -28.67 -39.28
N LYS A 11 5.50 -27.91 -38.98
CA LYS A 11 5.57 -26.72 -38.10
C LYS A 11 5.89 -27.08 -36.65
N LEU A 12 5.36 -28.18 -36.13
CA LEU A 12 5.65 -28.70 -34.80
C LEU A 12 7.12 -29.15 -34.68
N SER A 13 7.62 -29.94 -35.64
CA SER A 13 9.02 -30.39 -35.66
C SER A 13 10.01 -29.22 -35.74
N ALA A 14 9.76 -28.22 -36.61
CA ALA A 14 10.60 -27.04 -36.70
C ALA A 14 10.60 -26.19 -35.41
N LYS A 15 9.47 -26.14 -34.68
CA LYS A 15 9.36 -25.44 -33.40
C LYS A 15 10.15 -26.16 -32.29
N GLU A 16 10.09 -27.48 -32.25
CA GLU A 16 10.87 -28.30 -31.30
C GLU A 16 12.37 -28.18 -31.53
N GLN A 17 12.81 -28.19 -32.80
CA GLN A 17 14.21 -27.97 -33.16
C GLN A 17 14.71 -26.63 -32.63
N LYS A 18 13.96 -25.55 -32.91
CA LYS A 18 14.28 -24.19 -32.44
C LYS A 18 14.32 -24.09 -30.91
N LEU A 19 13.42 -24.78 -30.20
CA LEU A 19 13.41 -24.79 -28.72
C LEU A 19 14.65 -25.50 -28.16
N LYS A 20 15.08 -26.60 -28.78
CA LYS A 20 16.30 -27.32 -28.39
C LYS A 20 17.55 -26.47 -28.63
N ASP A 21 17.70 -25.89 -29.81
CA ASP A 21 18.85 -25.04 -30.15
C ASP A 21 18.93 -23.81 -29.24
N ALA A 22 17.78 -23.20 -28.94
CA ALA A 22 17.69 -22.10 -27.98
C ALA A 22 18.05 -22.53 -26.55
N TYR A 23 17.78 -23.77 -26.15
CA TYR A 23 18.15 -24.28 -24.83
C TYR A 23 19.66 -24.54 -24.72
N PHE A 24 20.29 -25.12 -25.75
CA PHE A 24 21.73 -25.41 -25.75
C PHE A 24 22.60 -24.17 -25.92
N THR A 25 22.06 -23.10 -26.52
CA THR A 25 22.77 -21.81 -26.71
C THR A 25 22.50 -20.81 -25.58
N ALA A 26 21.60 -21.12 -24.64
CA ALA A 26 21.19 -20.19 -23.59
C ALA A 26 22.29 -19.93 -22.55
N SER A 27 22.38 -18.68 -22.08
CA SER A 27 23.24 -18.29 -20.95
C SER A 27 22.66 -18.77 -19.61
N GLN A 28 23.51 -18.93 -18.59
CA GLN A 28 23.08 -19.37 -17.26
C GLN A 28 21.91 -18.56 -16.69
N GLY A 29 21.92 -17.24 -16.89
CA GLY A 29 20.81 -16.35 -16.50
C GLY A 29 19.52 -16.63 -17.26
N GLN A 30 19.60 -16.94 -18.56
CA GLN A 30 18.43 -17.33 -19.36
C GLN A 30 17.83 -18.66 -18.87
N LEU A 31 18.66 -19.65 -18.52
CA LEU A 31 18.19 -20.92 -17.94
C LEU A 31 17.50 -20.68 -16.58
N ILE A 32 18.07 -19.84 -15.71
CA ILE A 32 17.46 -19.49 -14.42
C ILE A 32 16.10 -18.81 -14.63
N TRP A 33 16.03 -17.83 -15.54
CA TRP A 33 14.79 -17.12 -15.83
C TRP A 33 13.70 -18.02 -16.43
N GLN A 34 14.06 -18.97 -17.30
CA GLN A 34 13.11 -19.94 -17.83
C GLN A 34 12.56 -20.87 -16.74
N ARG A 35 13.42 -21.36 -15.83
CA ARG A 35 13.00 -22.16 -14.67
C ARG A 35 12.09 -21.36 -13.74
N PHE A 36 12.42 -20.10 -13.50
CA PHE A 36 11.61 -19.17 -12.71
C PHE A 36 10.20 -18.98 -13.32
N LYS A 37 10.13 -18.67 -14.63
CA LYS A 37 8.84 -18.50 -15.33
C LYS A 37 7.99 -19.77 -15.41
N LYS A 38 8.59 -20.95 -15.34
CA LYS A 38 7.85 -22.23 -15.28
C LYS A 38 7.17 -22.44 -13.92
N ASN A 39 7.68 -21.83 -12.85
CA ASN A 39 7.11 -21.95 -11.51
C ASN A 39 6.03 -20.88 -11.27
N LYS A 40 4.76 -21.30 -11.28
CA LYS A 40 3.60 -20.42 -11.07
C LYS A 40 3.63 -19.73 -9.69
N SER A 41 4.03 -20.44 -8.64
CA SER A 41 4.12 -19.87 -7.29
C SER A 41 5.18 -18.78 -7.20
N ALA A 42 6.33 -18.98 -7.86
CA ALA A 42 7.39 -17.99 -7.91
C ALA A 42 6.96 -16.72 -8.66
N LEU A 43 6.19 -16.87 -9.75
CA LEU A 43 5.62 -15.74 -10.49
C LEU A 43 4.61 -14.94 -9.67
N ILE A 44 3.74 -15.61 -8.90
CA ILE A 44 2.80 -14.94 -8.00
C ILE A 44 3.58 -14.11 -6.96
N GLY A 45 4.62 -14.69 -6.34
CA GLY A 45 5.48 -13.99 -5.40
C GLY A 45 6.16 -12.76 -6.02
N ALA A 46 6.67 -12.87 -7.25
CA ALA A 46 7.23 -11.73 -7.97
C ALA A 46 6.19 -10.63 -8.23
N TRP A 47 4.96 -10.99 -8.63
CA TRP A 47 3.89 -10.02 -8.82
C TRP A 47 3.53 -9.29 -7.53
N VAL A 48 3.40 -10.02 -6.42
CA VAL A 48 3.15 -9.41 -5.09
C VAL A 48 4.28 -8.44 -4.74
N LEU A 49 5.54 -8.84 -4.93
CA LEU A 49 6.69 -7.98 -4.66
C LEU A 49 6.68 -6.71 -5.52
N ILE A 50 6.41 -6.85 -6.82
CA ILE A 50 6.29 -5.71 -7.74
C ILE A 50 5.20 -4.75 -7.25
N ILE A 51 4.02 -5.27 -6.89
CA ILE A 51 2.91 -4.44 -6.38
C ILE A 51 3.32 -3.70 -5.10
N LEU A 52 3.98 -4.36 -4.17
CA LEU A 52 4.44 -3.74 -2.93
C LEU A 52 5.45 -2.60 -3.21
N ILE A 53 6.43 -2.83 -4.08
CA ILE A 53 7.41 -1.80 -4.46
C ILE A 53 6.70 -0.62 -5.14
N PHE A 54 5.80 -0.89 -6.09
CA PHE A 54 5.02 0.15 -6.75
C PHE A 54 4.16 0.93 -5.77
N SER A 55 3.50 0.28 -4.81
CA SER A 55 2.72 0.99 -3.78
C SER A 55 3.57 1.91 -2.92
N GLY A 56 4.83 1.57 -2.66
CA GLY A 56 5.76 2.43 -1.93
C GLY A 56 6.19 3.66 -2.75
N VAL A 57 6.53 3.45 -4.03
CA VAL A 57 6.92 4.55 -4.93
C VAL A 57 5.76 5.53 -5.16
N PHE A 58 4.54 5.02 -5.27
CA PHE A 58 3.33 5.83 -5.46
C PHE A 58 2.57 6.11 -4.15
N ALA A 59 3.19 5.87 -2.98
CA ALA A 59 2.54 6.05 -1.69
C ALA A 59 1.97 7.47 -1.49
N PRO A 60 2.67 8.57 -1.84
CA PRO A 60 2.14 9.92 -1.62
C PRO A 60 0.85 10.22 -2.41
N PHE A 61 0.64 9.55 -3.54
CA PHE A 61 -0.59 9.65 -4.32
C PHE A 61 -1.69 8.71 -3.81
N LEU A 62 -1.31 7.52 -3.34
CA LEU A 62 -2.25 6.50 -2.86
C LEU A 62 -2.81 6.81 -1.47
N THR A 63 -2.07 7.54 -0.63
CA THR A 63 -2.47 7.82 0.76
C THR A 63 -2.81 9.30 0.95
N PRO A 64 -3.98 9.64 1.53
CA PRO A 64 -4.33 11.03 1.81
C PRO A 64 -3.59 11.62 3.02
N TYR A 65 -2.85 10.78 3.75
CA TYR A 65 -2.09 11.16 4.94
C TYR A 65 -0.60 11.23 4.63
N ASP A 66 0.08 12.15 5.29
CA ASP A 66 1.55 12.22 5.30
C ASP A 66 2.10 10.90 5.88
N ALA A 67 3.06 10.30 5.19
CA ALA A 67 3.73 9.07 5.61
C ALA A 67 4.58 9.26 6.89
N THR A 68 4.84 10.51 7.29
CA THR A 68 5.52 10.87 8.53
C THR A 68 4.55 11.07 9.70
N ILE A 69 5.09 11.28 10.90
CA ILE A 69 4.32 11.37 12.16
C ILE A 69 3.26 12.50 12.13
N SER A 70 3.37 13.49 11.24
CA SER A 70 2.41 14.58 11.05
C SER A 70 1.01 14.12 10.65
N GLY A 71 0.88 13.01 9.91
CA GLY A 71 -0.42 12.49 9.49
C GLY A 71 -1.20 11.77 10.60
N ARG A 72 -0.57 11.53 11.75
CA ARG A 72 -1.16 10.79 12.87
C ARG A 72 -1.84 11.72 13.87
N ASP A 73 -3.07 11.37 14.25
CA ASP A 73 -3.74 11.99 15.40
C ASP A 73 -2.96 11.66 16.70
N LYS A 74 -2.26 12.67 17.24
CA LYS A 74 -1.44 12.53 18.46
C LYS A 74 -2.30 12.31 19.69
N GLU A 75 -3.55 12.75 19.67
CA GLU A 75 -4.47 12.65 20.79
C GLU A 75 -5.08 11.26 20.88
N TYR A 76 -5.14 10.53 19.75
CA TYR A 76 -5.64 9.16 19.67
C TYR A 76 -4.52 8.10 19.56
N LEU A 77 -3.43 8.28 20.31
CA LEU A 77 -2.33 7.33 20.33
C LEU A 77 -2.75 6.00 21.01
N ASN A 78 -2.89 4.93 20.23
CA ASN A 78 -3.27 3.58 20.71
C ASN A 78 -4.68 3.54 21.33
N GLY A 79 -5.59 4.37 20.83
CA GLY A 79 -7.01 4.27 21.18
C GLY A 79 -7.64 2.97 20.67
N ALA A 80 -8.79 2.61 21.23
CA ALA A 80 -9.54 1.43 20.79
C ALA A 80 -9.97 1.60 19.31
N PRO A 81 -10.13 0.51 18.54
CA PRO A 81 -10.76 0.59 17.23
C PRO A 81 -12.16 1.21 17.34
N GLN A 82 -12.44 2.20 16.51
CA GLN A 82 -13.74 2.87 16.50
C GLN A 82 -14.62 2.29 15.40
N ILE A 83 -15.79 1.78 15.77
CA ILE A 83 -16.79 1.30 14.81
C ILE A 83 -17.71 2.48 14.46
N PRO A 84 -17.88 2.83 13.19
CA PRO A 84 -18.79 3.90 12.80
C PRO A 84 -20.24 3.56 13.17
N SER A 85 -20.96 4.53 13.71
CA SER A 85 -22.39 4.44 13.98
C SER A 85 -23.20 5.32 13.02
N PHE A 86 -24.46 4.96 12.83
CA PHE A 86 -25.44 5.78 12.11
C PHE A 86 -26.44 6.46 13.05
N CYS A 87 -26.58 5.99 14.29
CA CYS A 87 -27.53 6.51 15.27
C CYS A 87 -26.92 6.56 16.66
N ASP A 88 -27.31 7.55 17.45
CA ASP A 88 -27.03 7.65 18.88
C ASP A 88 -28.18 8.36 19.62
N ASP A 89 -27.96 8.71 20.88
CA ASP A 89 -28.95 9.39 21.75
C ASP A 89 -29.42 10.76 21.22
N ASN A 90 -28.61 11.40 20.37
CA ASN A 90 -28.90 12.66 19.67
C ASN A 90 -29.53 12.45 18.28
N GLY A 91 -29.86 11.22 17.90
CA GLY A 91 -30.59 10.88 16.67
C GLY A 91 -29.74 10.20 15.59
N CYS A 92 -30.33 10.00 14.41
CA CYS A 92 -29.73 9.27 13.29
C CYS A 92 -29.19 10.19 12.19
N SER A 93 -28.15 9.73 11.49
CA SER A 93 -27.55 10.35 10.32
C SER A 93 -27.41 9.32 9.20
N ILE A 94 -27.65 9.76 7.95
CA ILE A 94 -27.38 8.94 6.76
C ILE A 94 -25.88 8.72 6.54
N ARG A 95 -25.06 9.67 7.01
CA ARG A 95 -23.60 9.58 6.94
C ARG A 95 -23.09 8.96 8.24
N PRO A 96 -22.33 7.85 8.19
CA PRO A 96 -21.79 7.24 9.38
C PRO A 96 -20.78 8.19 10.05
N PHE A 97 -20.72 8.11 11.37
CA PHE A 97 -19.83 8.93 12.19
C PHE A 97 -19.16 8.12 13.28
N ILE A 98 -18.06 8.67 13.77
CA ILE A 98 -17.32 8.20 14.93
C ILE A 98 -17.31 9.31 15.99
N TYR A 99 -17.07 8.97 17.24
CA TYR A 99 -17.01 9.97 18.31
C TYR A 99 -15.59 10.51 18.48
N SER A 100 -15.46 11.79 18.81
CA SER A 100 -14.24 12.31 19.39
C SER A 100 -14.08 11.84 20.83
N PHE A 101 -12.83 11.85 21.28
CA PHE A 101 -12.47 11.42 22.62
C PHE A 101 -11.70 12.52 23.31
N GLU A 102 -11.98 12.71 24.58
CA GLU A 102 -11.23 13.61 25.43
C GLU A 102 -10.36 12.81 26.40
N ARG A 103 -9.12 13.28 26.55
CA ARG A 103 -8.14 12.64 27.41
C ARG A 103 -8.02 13.43 28.70
N ASN A 104 -8.56 12.86 29.78
CA ASN A 104 -8.55 13.51 31.08
C ASN A 104 -7.51 12.87 32.00
N ARG A 105 -6.82 13.71 32.77
CA ARG A 105 -5.84 13.30 33.79
C ARG A 105 -6.10 14.08 35.06
N SER A 106 -6.40 13.39 36.14
CA SER A 106 -6.67 14.03 37.43
C SER A 106 -6.19 13.15 38.59
N ILE A 107 -6.21 13.72 39.79
CA ILE A 107 -5.98 12.95 41.02
C ILE A 107 -6.99 11.80 41.18
N LYS A 108 -8.23 11.98 40.71
CA LYS A 108 -9.27 10.95 40.73
C LYS A 108 -8.94 9.76 39.83
N THR A 109 -8.21 9.98 38.73
CA THR A 109 -7.75 8.92 37.83
C THR A 109 -6.36 8.40 38.19
N ASN A 110 -5.84 8.74 39.39
CA ASN A 110 -4.49 8.39 39.85
C ASN A 110 -3.41 8.82 38.84
N PHE A 111 -3.58 10.01 38.25
CA PHE A 111 -2.73 10.57 37.22
C PHE A 111 -2.51 9.66 35.99
N ARG A 112 -3.34 8.63 35.80
CA ARG A 112 -3.42 7.85 34.58
C ARG A 112 -4.25 8.62 33.57
N TRP A 113 -3.81 8.59 32.33
CA TRP A 113 -4.60 9.06 31.22
C TRP A 113 -5.82 8.15 31.04
N VAL A 114 -7.01 8.73 31.15
CA VAL A 114 -8.27 8.04 30.87
C VAL A 114 -8.90 8.74 29.68
N THR A 115 -9.33 7.94 28.71
CA THR A 115 -9.99 8.40 27.50
C THR A 115 -11.49 8.27 27.68
N THR A 116 -12.22 9.37 27.58
CA THR A 116 -13.69 9.41 27.70
C THR A 116 -14.30 9.77 26.35
N ILE A 117 -15.39 9.11 25.98
CA ILE A 117 -16.15 9.44 24.77
C ILE A 117 -16.94 10.71 25.05
N SER A 118 -16.77 11.74 24.22
CA SER A 118 -17.63 12.93 24.27
C SER A 118 -18.94 12.58 23.53
N THR A 119 -20.06 12.58 24.26
CA THR A 119 -21.39 12.23 23.72
C THR A 119 -22.15 13.44 23.16
N ASP A 120 -21.52 14.60 23.13
CA ASP A 120 -22.11 15.83 22.60
C ASP A 120 -22.27 15.75 21.07
N LEU A 121 -23.27 16.44 20.53
CA LEU A 121 -23.52 16.50 19.08
C LEU A 121 -22.29 17.01 18.30
N ASP A 122 -21.57 17.98 18.88
CA ASP A 122 -20.36 18.56 18.31
C ASP A 122 -19.16 17.60 18.31
N ALA A 123 -19.24 16.51 19.08
CA ALA A 123 -18.22 15.47 19.14
C ALA A 123 -18.33 14.44 18.01
N ARG A 124 -19.36 14.51 17.15
CA ARG A 124 -19.52 13.60 16.02
C ARG A 124 -18.55 13.95 14.88
N ARG A 125 -17.57 13.08 14.63
CA ARG A 125 -16.72 13.12 13.44
C ARG A 125 -17.28 12.21 12.35
N TYR A 126 -17.89 12.83 11.36
CA TYR A 126 -18.49 12.12 10.24
C TYR A 126 -17.46 11.65 9.21
N ILE A 127 -17.72 10.49 8.61
CA ILE A 127 -16.89 9.95 7.51
C ILE A 127 -17.02 10.86 6.28
N GLN A 128 -15.89 11.21 5.69
CA GLN A 128 -15.81 12.03 4.49
C GLN A 128 -15.20 11.20 3.35
N PHE A 129 -15.80 11.30 2.16
CA PHE A 129 -15.27 10.68 0.95
C PHE A 129 -14.63 11.76 0.09
N PHE A 130 -13.57 11.39 -0.64
CA PHE A 130 -12.86 12.29 -1.56
C PHE A 130 -12.34 13.57 -0.88
N THR A 131 -11.86 13.46 0.36
CA THR A 131 -11.18 14.57 1.04
C THR A 131 -9.91 14.94 0.30
N GLU A 132 -9.58 16.23 0.31
CA GLU A 132 -8.29 16.69 -0.16
C GLU A 132 -7.18 16.06 0.70
N GLY A 133 -6.22 15.43 0.03
CA GLY A 133 -5.06 14.82 0.68
C GLY A 133 -3.99 15.84 1.01
N VAL A 134 -2.94 15.38 1.68
CA VAL A 134 -1.73 16.19 1.87
C VAL A 134 -1.06 16.51 0.52
N GLU A 135 -0.48 17.70 0.41
CA GLU A 135 0.35 18.05 -0.76
C GLU A 135 1.55 17.11 -0.87
N TYR A 136 1.86 16.64 -2.07
CA TYR A 136 2.99 15.74 -2.31
C TYR A 136 3.77 16.14 -3.57
N THR A 137 5.05 15.76 -3.63
CA THR A 137 5.95 15.99 -4.77
C THR A 137 6.77 14.72 -5.03
N TYR A 138 6.80 14.23 -6.27
CA TYR A 138 7.45 12.95 -6.62
C TYR A 138 8.98 13.00 -6.65
N LEU A 139 9.56 14.19 -6.86
CA LEU A 139 11.00 14.37 -7.08
C LEU A 139 11.68 15.08 -5.92
N LYS A 140 11.01 15.18 -4.77
CA LYS A 140 11.60 15.78 -3.57
C LYS A 140 12.53 14.77 -2.90
N PHE A 141 13.83 15.01 -2.96
CA PHE A 141 14.84 14.19 -2.29
C PHE A 141 15.56 15.00 -1.22
N GLU A 142 15.49 14.52 0.03
CA GLU A 142 16.28 15.04 1.15
C GLU A 142 17.36 14.00 1.49
N ILE A 143 18.59 14.25 1.02
CA ILE A 143 19.72 13.36 1.28
C ILE A 143 20.51 13.95 2.44
N ASN A 144 20.41 13.29 3.60
CA ASN A 144 21.15 13.64 4.82
C ASN A 144 22.46 12.85 4.84
N LEU A 145 23.57 13.49 4.49
CA LEU A 145 24.90 12.88 4.46
C LEU A 145 25.65 13.24 5.75
N PRO A 146 26.67 12.45 6.17
CA PRO A 146 27.41 12.76 7.38
C PRO A 146 28.14 14.11 7.24
N GLY A 147 27.61 15.10 7.96
CA GLY A 147 28.12 16.48 8.00
C GLY A 147 27.26 17.45 7.20
N LYS A 148 26.90 18.59 7.83
CA LYS A 148 25.99 19.62 7.29
C LYS A 148 26.36 20.21 5.92
N ALA A 149 27.61 20.02 5.47
CA ALA A 149 28.11 20.58 4.22
C ALA A 149 27.71 19.75 2.98
N LEU A 150 27.24 18.51 3.18
CA LEU A 150 26.88 17.60 2.09
C LEU A 150 25.37 17.37 1.99
N ASP A 151 24.59 18.08 2.80
CA ASP A 151 23.15 18.06 2.72
C ASP A 151 22.71 18.81 1.46
N PHE A 152 21.96 18.15 0.58
CA PHE A 152 21.34 18.80 -0.56
C PHE A 152 19.89 18.35 -0.72
N THR A 153 19.06 19.29 -1.15
CA THR A 153 17.62 19.10 -1.35
C THR A 153 17.31 19.35 -2.81
N ILE A 154 16.71 18.36 -3.47
CA ILE A 154 16.12 18.53 -4.79
C ILE A 154 14.65 18.87 -4.57
N PRO A 155 14.16 20.03 -5.05
CA PRO A 155 12.77 20.44 -4.88
C PRO A 155 11.79 19.53 -5.64
#